data_AF-A0A7K2EDE1-F1
#
_entry.id   AF-A0A7K2EDE1-F1
#
_cell.length_a   1.000
_cell.length_b   1.000
_cell.length_c   1.000
_cell.angle_alpha   90.00
_cell.angle_beta   90.00
_cell.angle_gamma   90.00
#
_symmetry.space_group_name_H-M   'P 1'
#
loop_
_entity.id
_entity.type
_entity.pdbx_description
1 polymer ?
#
loop_
_entity_poly.entity_id
_entity_poly.type
_entity_poly.pdbx_seq_one_letter_code
_entity_poly.pdbx_strand_id
1 'polypeptide(L)'
;MGSSWSPTRSCARCAACCGRCAWALLLSTSLPRSSWWCCSPCERASAEPPVRAGFRLLGAVSTTVGGVELSPDALRDVRFTERFRGYDAAEVDAFLSEAAEALEELVAEHSAPMAALAAEQARQAIEEVRRQTLEEVAELQTRRDELAQTIADLELMLADRRRGLVEALALIDAAGEPATDSGDGAAPEDAALVEGDDETDAEGSDEAEVEEGDDADAEGGDEAEVEGSDEAEVEGSDETDADGSDEAAVTDSFLARLERAAAESGGSSG
;
A
#
# COMPACT_ATOMS: atom_id res chain seq x y z
N MET A 1 11.27 28.55 40.99
CA MET A 1 10.37 29.04 39.92
C MET A 1 10.31 27.93 38.87
N GLY A 2 9.38 27.00 39.03
CA GLY A 2 9.22 25.83 38.15
C GLY A 2 7.82 25.86 37.56
N SER A 3 7.73 25.92 36.24
CA SER A 3 6.46 25.97 35.51
C SER A 3 6.04 24.55 35.13
N SER A 4 5.00 24.05 35.78
CA SER A 4 4.30 22.81 35.45
C SER A 4 3.43 23.00 34.20
N TRP A 5 3.66 22.21 33.16
CA TRP A 5 2.74 22.04 32.04
C TRP A 5 1.60 21.09 32.41
N SER A 6 0.35 21.48 32.11
CA SER A 6 -0.85 20.66 32.25
C SER A 6 -1.30 20.15 30.87
N PRO A 7 -1.53 18.85 30.66
CA PRO A 7 -2.18 18.37 29.45
C PRO A 7 -3.69 18.50 29.56
N THR A 8 -4.28 19.07 28.51
CA THR A 8 -5.71 19.28 28.31
C THR A 8 -6.50 17.96 28.17
N ARG A 9 -7.66 17.96 28.82
CA ARG A 9 -8.65 16.88 28.86
C ARG A 9 -9.46 16.83 27.56
N SER A 10 -9.09 15.99 26.60
CA SER A 10 -9.96 15.66 25.45
C SER A 10 -9.67 14.26 24.89
N CYS A 11 -9.83 13.19 25.68
CA CYS A 11 -9.95 11.83 25.12
C CYS A 11 -10.47 10.78 26.13
N ALA A 12 -11.38 11.15 27.03
CA ALA A 12 -11.88 10.24 28.08
C ALA A 12 -13.18 9.50 27.73
N ARG A 13 -13.68 9.55 26.47
CA ARG A 13 -14.99 8.98 26.11
C ARG A 13 -14.99 7.75 25.19
N CYS A 14 -13.86 7.33 24.60
CA CYS A 14 -13.81 6.10 23.80
C CYS A 14 -13.39 4.84 24.57
N ALA A 15 -12.77 4.97 25.75
CA ALA A 15 -12.25 3.81 26.49
C ALA A 15 -13.32 2.95 27.20
N ALA A 16 -14.58 3.43 27.28
CA ALA A 16 -15.64 2.71 28.00
C ALA A 16 -16.40 1.66 27.16
N CYS A 17 -16.27 1.66 25.83
CA CYS A 17 -17.00 0.72 24.96
C CYS A 17 -16.20 -0.54 24.61
N CYS A 18 -14.86 -0.48 24.51
CA CYS A 18 -14.04 -1.64 24.17
C CYS A 18 -13.61 -2.51 25.37
N GLY A 19 -13.78 -2.04 26.61
CA GLY A 19 -13.24 -2.70 27.80
C GLY A 19 -14.02 -3.91 28.34
N ARG A 20 -15.19 -4.25 27.78
CA ARG A 20 -16.05 -5.34 28.31
C ARG A 20 -16.18 -6.59 27.42
N CYS A 21 -15.60 -6.60 26.22
CA CYS A 21 -15.62 -7.79 25.37
C CYS A 21 -14.38 -8.69 25.53
N ALA A 22 -13.32 -8.23 26.21
CA ALA A 22 -12.06 -8.96 26.32
C ALA A 22 -11.98 -9.99 27.48
N TRP A 23 -13.02 -10.11 28.33
CA TRP A 23 -13.01 -11.04 29.48
C TRP A 23 -13.99 -12.22 29.36
N ALA A 24 -14.67 -12.37 28.21
CA ALA A 24 -15.70 -13.40 28.01
C ALA A 24 -15.27 -14.54 27.07
N LEU A 25 -13.97 -14.84 26.93
CA LEU A 25 -13.46 -15.89 26.03
C LEU A 25 -12.63 -17.00 26.71
N LEU A 26 -12.65 -17.14 28.04
CA LEU A 26 -11.85 -18.18 28.70
C LEU A 26 -12.59 -19.26 29.49
N LEU A 27 -13.91 -19.17 29.72
CA LEU A 27 -14.66 -20.30 30.32
C LEU A 27 -16.13 -20.31 29.88
N SER A 28 -16.47 -21.05 28.82
CA SER A 28 -17.78 -21.72 28.68
C SER A 28 -17.81 -22.58 27.43
N THR A 29 -17.50 -23.86 27.61
CA THR A 29 -18.02 -24.92 26.74
C THR A 29 -19.46 -25.20 27.15
N SER A 30 -20.35 -25.32 26.17
CA SER A 30 -21.80 -25.63 26.29
C SER A 30 -22.72 -24.44 26.55
N LEU A 31 -23.37 -23.95 25.48
CA LEU A 31 -24.80 -23.59 25.39
C LEU A 31 -25.16 -23.20 23.93
N PRO A 32 -26.43 -23.39 23.49
CA PRO A 32 -26.80 -23.54 22.09
C PRO A 32 -26.96 -22.23 21.31
N ARG A 33 -26.69 -22.34 19.99
CA ARG A 33 -26.93 -21.34 18.94
C ARG A 33 -28.43 -21.09 18.76
N SER A 34 -28.92 -19.94 19.19
CA SER A 34 -30.03 -19.23 18.53
C SER A 34 -30.17 -17.83 19.12
N SER A 35 -30.44 -16.84 18.26
CA SER A 35 -30.53 -15.39 18.54
C SER A 35 -29.21 -14.62 18.66
N TRP A 36 -28.45 -14.58 17.56
CA TRP A 36 -27.56 -13.45 17.27
C TRP A 36 -28.16 -12.66 16.10
N TRP A 37 -29.25 -11.95 16.39
CA TRP A 37 -29.72 -10.81 15.62
C TRP A 37 -29.47 -9.58 16.51
N CYS A 38 -29.13 -8.44 15.89
CA CYS A 38 -28.69 -7.18 16.51
C CYS A 38 -27.19 -7.02 16.77
N CYS A 39 -26.37 -7.19 15.72
CA CYS A 39 -25.37 -6.17 15.39
C CYS A 39 -25.55 -5.82 13.92
N SER A 40 -26.41 -4.83 13.64
CA SER A 40 -26.36 -4.11 12.37
C SER A 40 -24.94 -3.64 12.11
N PRO A 41 -24.50 -3.56 10.85
CA PRO A 41 -23.21 -3.02 10.53
C PRO A 41 -23.17 -1.60 11.09
N CYS A 42 -22.19 -1.30 11.95
CA CYS A 42 -21.66 0.05 11.98
C CYS A 42 -21.09 0.26 10.59
N GLU A 43 -21.96 0.79 9.72
CA GLU A 43 -21.63 1.50 8.50
C GLU A 43 -20.44 2.35 8.87
N ARG A 44 -19.27 1.82 8.51
CA ARG A 44 -17.99 2.44 8.68
C ARG A 44 -18.10 3.58 7.69
N ALA A 45 -18.61 4.71 8.18
CA ALA A 45 -18.32 6.00 7.63
C ALA A 45 -16.80 6.04 7.54
N SER A 46 -16.31 5.62 6.36
CA SER A 46 -15.03 6.04 5.82
C SER A 46 -15.14 7.55 5.85
N ALA A 47 -14.70 8.10 6.98
CA ALA A 47 -14.22 9.44 7.05
C ALA A 47 -13.05 9.44 6.06
N GLU A 48 -13.38 9.74 4.81
CA GLU A 48 -12.42 10.30 3.87
C GLU A 48 -11.68 11.36 4.68
N PRO A 49 -10.35 11.23 4.87
CA PRO A 49 -9.61 12.34 5.44
C PRO A 49 -9.91 13.52 4.51
N PRO A 50 -10.27 14.70 5.03
CA PRO A 50 -10.39 15.85 4.16
C PRO A 50 -9.03 16.02 3.50
N VAL A 51 -8.95 15.71 2.21
CA VAL A 51 -7.85 16.07 1.33
C VAL A 51 -7.95 17.58 1.08
N ARG A 52 -8.04 18.36 2.16
CA ARG A 52 -7.51 19.72 2.22
C ARG A 52 -6.01 19.58 2.38
N ALA A 53 -5.37 19.00 1.36
CA ALA A 53 -4.03 19.39 0.98
C ALA A 53 -4.16 20.83 0.46
N GLY A 54 -4.31 21.76 1.41
CA GLY A 54 -3.80 23.09 1.21
C GLY A 54 -2.31 22.88 0.99
N PHE A 55 -1.93 22.81 -0.27
CA PHE A 55 -0.57 22.98 -0.74
C PHE A 55 -0.16 24.36 -0.21
N ARG A 56 0.33 24.40 1.03
CA ARG A 56 1.17 25.49 1.51
C ARG A 56 2.41 25.36 0.68
N LEU A 57 2.38 26.03 -0.47
CA LEU A 57 3.53 26.28 -1.30
C LEU A 57 4.69 26.62 -0.37
N LEU A 58 5.68 25.74 -0.43
CA LEU A 58 7.11 26.00 -0.28
C LEU A 58 7.41 27.12 0.71
N GLY A 59 7.81 26.70 1.92
CA GLY A 59 8.32 27.58 2.95
C GLY A 59 9.34 28.53 2.35
N ALA A 60 8.96 29.80 2.24
CA ALA A 60 9.90 30.88 2.00
C ALA A 60 10.99 30.72 3.05
N VAL A 61 12.22 30.50 2.59
CA VAL A 61 13.39 30.34 3.46
C VAL A 61 13.58 31.68 4.14
N SER A 62 12.97 31.85 5.31
CA SER A 62 13.05 33.08 6.06
C SER A 62 14.30 33.05 6.93
N THR A 63 15.22 33.96 6.66
CA THR A 63 16.38 34.19 7.50
C THR A 63 15.95 35.01 8.71
N THR A 64 15.85 34.37 9.87
CA THR A 64 15.51 35.06 11.12
C THR A 64 16.74 35.75 11.70
N VAL A 65 16.76 37.08 11.70
CA VAL A 65 17.76 37.87 12.45
C VAL A 65 17.07 38.40 13.71
N GLY A 66 17.46 37.89 14.88
CA GLY A 66 16.84 38.29 16.15
C GLY A 66 15.37 37.87 16.31
N GLY A 67 14.93 36.84 15.57
CA GLY A 67 13.55 36.34 15.61
C GLY A 67 12.57 37.08 14.69
N VAL A 68 13.04 38.02 13.87
CA VAL A 68 12.25 38.65 12.82
C VAL A 68 12.54 37.95 11.51
N GLU A 69 11.51 37.39 10.89
CA GLU A 69 11.52 36.85 9.55
C GLU A 69 11.69 37.99 8.53
N LEU A 70 12.87 38.08 7.91
CA LEU A 70 13.16 39.07 6.87
C LEU A 70 12.88 38.43 5.51
N SER A 71 11.76 38.79 4.91
CA SER A 71 11.47 38.52 3.50
C SER A 71 11.92 39.71 2.65
N PRO A 72 12.41 39.52 1.40
CA PRO A 72 12.63 40.62 0.47
C PRO A 72 11.42 41.55 0.33
N ASP A 73 10.21 40.98 0.28
CA ASP A 73 8.96 41.76 0.23
C ASP A 73 8.75 42.56 1.51
N ALA A 74 9.09 41.98 2.67
CA ALA A 74 8.99 42.67 3.95
C ALA A 74 9.92 43.88 4.02
N LEU A 75 11.09 43.85 3.36
CA LEU A 75 12.01 44.99 3.24
C LEU A 75 11.44 46.10 2.34
N ARG A 76 10.80 45.73 1.23
CA ARG A 76 10.15 46.67 0.30
C ARG A 76 8.94 47.37 0.91
N ASP A 77 8.24 46.69 1.83
CA ASP A 77 7.05 47.21 2.50
C ASP A 77 7.35 48.09 3.72
N VAL A 78 8.61 48.18 4.18
CA VAL A 78 8.97 49.00 5.34
C VAL A 78 8.75 50.48 5.03
N ARG A 79 7.88 51.13 5.79
CA ARG A 79 7.68 52.58 5.73
C ARG A 79 8.11 53.25 7.01
N PHE A 80 9.00 54.23 6.90
CA PHE A 80 9.41 55.05 8.04
C PHE A 80 8.52 56.28 8.19
N THR A 81 8.13 56.58 9.43
CA THR A 81 7.43 57.84 9.73
C THR A 81 8.43 58.99 9.74
N GLU A 82 8.19 60.04 8.94
CA GLU A 82 9.02 61.25 8.93
C GLU A 82 9.12 61.87 10.33
N ARG A 83 10.35 62.03 10.83
CA ARG A 83 10.65 62.80 12.03
C ARG A 83 11.54 63.98 11.64
N PHE A 84 11.35 65.12 12.31
CA PHE A 84 11.94 66.43 12.00
C PHE A 84 13.49 66.50 11.90
N ARG A 85 14.21 65.43 12.22
CA ARG A 85 15.66 65.24 11.98
C ARG A 85 15.92 63.76 11.74
N GLY A 86 16.26 63.38 10.51
CA GLY A 86 16.47 61.98 10.12
C GLY A 86 17.23 61.85 8.81
N TYR A 87 17.43 60.59 8.40
CA TYR A 87 17.94 60.23 7.08
C TYR A 87 16.95 60.68 5.99
N ASP A 88 17.46 60.98 4.80
CA ASP A 88 16.61 61.27 3.65
C ASP A 88 15.81 60.02 3.27
N ALA A 89 14.48 60.16 3.14
CA ALA A 89 13.61 59.02 2.91
C ALA A 89 13.91 58.31 1.58
N ALA A 90 14.26 59.07 0.54
CA ALA A 90 14.55 58.50 -0.77
C ALA A 90 15.87 57.71 -0.77
N GLU A 91 16.87 58.17 -0.01
CA GLU A 91 18.12 57.42 0.16
C GLU A 91 17.90 56.10 0.92
N VAL A 92 17.05 56.12 1.95
CA VAL A 92 16.70 54.90 2.70
C VAL A 92 15.91 53.92 1.83
N ASP A 93 14.94 54.39 1.05
CA ASP A 93 14.15 53.54 0.15
C ASP A 93 15.03 52.92 -0.96
N ALA A 94 15.98 53.68 -1.50
CA ALA A 94 16.96 53.18 -2.47
C ALA A 94 17.84 52.08 -1.85
N PHE A 95 18.34 52.30 -0.63
CA PHE A 95 19.14 51.32 0.09
C PHE A 95 18.34 50.04 0.40
N LEU A 96 17.08 50.17 0.84
CA LEU A 96 16.24 49.00 1.12
C LEU A 96 15.91 48.20 -0.15
N SER A 97 15.78 48.86 -1.29
CA SER A 97 15.58 48.19 -2.58
C SER A 97 16.81 47.37 -2.97
N GLU A 98 18.01 47.96 -2.88
CA GLU A 98 19.29 47.26 -3.12
C GLU A 98 19.48 46.09 -2.15
N ALA A 99 19.14 46.28 -0.86
CA ALA A 99 19.22 45.23 0.14
C ALA A 99 18.23 44.08 -0.12
N ALA A 100 17.02 44.37 -0.62
CA ALA A 100 16.05 43.36 -1.00
C ALA A 100 16.53 42.54 -2.20
N GLU A 101 17.11 43.17 -3.22
CA GLU A 101 17.69 42.50 -4.38
C GLU A 101 18.87 41.59 -3.98
N ALA A 102 19.79 42.09 -3.16
CA ALA A 102 20.91 41.28 -2.66
C ALA A 102 20.44 40.09 -1.80
N LEU A 103 19.34 40.25 -1.05
CA LEU A 103 18.75 39.16 -0.28
C LEU A 103 18.09 38.11 -1.20
N GLU A 104 17.39 38.53 -2.25
CA GLU A 104 16.82 37.63 -3.26
C GLU A 104 17.91 36.80 -3.94
N GLU A 105 19.01 37.43 -4.35
CA GLU A 105 20.16 36.73 -4.95
C GLU A 105 20.75 35.69 -3.98
N LEU A 106 20.99 36.07 -2.73
CA LEU A 106 21.53 35.16 -1.71
C LEU A 106 20.58 34.00 -1.41
N VAL A 107 19.28 34.26 -1.33
CA VAL A 107 18.26 33.23 -1.13
C VAL A 107 18.20 32.29 -2.33
N ALA A 108 18.26 32.81 -3.56
CA ALA A 108 18.30 31.99 -4.77
C ALA A 108 19.55 31.10 -4.81
N GLU A 109 20.73 31.66 -4.54
CA GLU A 109 22.00 30.93 -4.52
C GLU A 109 21.98 29.81 -3.47
N HIS A 110 21.41 30.06 -2.28
CA HIS A 110 21.42 29.09 -1.19
C HIS A 110 20.28 28.06 -1.27
N SER A 111 19.11 28.47 -1.79
CA SER A 111 17.95 27.58 -1.90
C SER A 111 18.05 26.60 -3.05
N ALA A 112 18.71 26.95 -4.17
CA ALA A 112 18.88 26.06 -5.32
C ALA A 112 19.57 24.72 -4.98
N PRO A 113 20.74 24.67 -4.32
CA PRO A 113 21.37 23.39 -3.96
C PRO A 113 20.55 22.62 -2.92
N MET A 114 19.89 23.32 -1.99
CA MET A 114 19.01 22.68 -1.01
C MET A 114 17.78 22.04 -1.66
N ALA A 115 17.18 22.72 -2.65
CA ALA A 115 16.08 22.18 -3.44
C ALA A 115 16.51 20.98 -4.28
N ALA A 116 17.70 21.03 -4.88
CA ALA A 116 18.28 19.91 -5.62
C ALA A 116 18.50 18.67 -4.72
N LEU A 117 19.08 18.86 -3.53
CA LEU A 117 19.25 17.79 -2.55
C LEU A 117 17.90 17.22 -2.06
N ALA A 118 16.92 18.09 -1.82
CA ALA A 118 15.58 17.65 -1.44
C ALA A 118 14.91 16.83 -2.55
N ALA A 119 15.09 17.22 -3.81
CA ALA A 119 14.59 16.48 -4.96
C ALA A 119 15.27 15.11 -5.12
N GLU A 120 16.59 15.02 -4.89
CA GLU A 120 17.32 13.76 -4.91
C GLU A 120 16.87 12.82 -3.78
N GLN A 121 16.70 13.34 -2.56
CA GLN A 121 16.16 12.58 -1.44
C GLN A 121 14.74 12.08 -1.72
N ALA A 122 13.90 12.90 -2.35
CA ALA A 122 12.56 12.48 -2.75
C ALA A 122 12.60 11.33 -3.77
N ARG A 123 13.50 11.38 -4.77
CA ARG A 123 13.69 10.30 -5.74
C ARG A 123 14.14 9.00 -5.05
N GLN A 124 15.11 9.09 -4.14
CA GLN A 124 15.59 7.93 -3.38
C GLN A 124 14.48 7.32 -2.50
N ALA A 125 13.68 8.17 -1.84
CA ALA A 125 12.56 7.71 -1.03
C ALA A 125 11.49 6.99 -1.88
N ILE A 126 11.18 7.50 -3.07
CA ILE A 126 10.24 6.85 -4.00
C ILE A 126 10.78 5.50 -4.47
N GLU A 127 12.06 5.42 -4.83
CA GLU A 127 12.67 4.16 -5.30
C GLU A 127 12.74 3.12 -4.17
N GLU A 128 13.00 3.55 -2.94
CA GLU A 128 12.97 2.67 -1.77
C GLU A 128 11.57 2.11 -1.50
N VAL A 129 10.54 2.95 -1.57
CA VAL A 129 9.14 2.50 -1.45
C VAL A 129 8.81 1.53 -2.58
N ARG A 130 9.22 1.83 -3.82
CA ARG A 130 9.02 0.93 -4.97
C ARG A 130 9.68 -0.43 -4.72
N ARG A 131 10.92 -0.46 -4.23
CA ARG A 131 11.63 -1.70 -3.89
C ARG A 131 10.86 -2.51 -2.84
N GLN A 132 10.43 -1.87 -1.76
CA GLN A 132 9.64 -2.53 -0.71
C GLN A 132 8.33 -3.12 -1.27
N THR A 133 7.62 -2.38 -2.12
CA THR A 133 6.37 -2.89 -2.72
C THR A 133 6.61 -4.10 -3.63
N LEU A 134 7.73 -4.14 -4.37
CA LEU A 134 8.08 -5.29 -5.20
C LEU A 134 8.44 -6.52 -4.36
N GLU A 135 9.15 -6.32 -3.24
CA GLU A 135 9.44 -7.39 -2.28
C GLU A 135 8.16 -7.96 -1.65
N GLU A 136 7.23 -7.09 -1.22
CA GLU A 136 5.92 -7.53 -0.70
C GLU A 136 5.09 -8.29 -1.74
N VAL A 137 5.07 -7.82 -3.00
CA VAL A 137 4.39 -8.53 -4.09
C VAL A 137 5.01 -9.91 -4.32
N ALA A 138 6.35 -10.03 -4.29
CA ALA A 138 7.03 -11.31 -4.44
C ALA A 138 6.74 -12.28 -3.28
N GLU A 139 6.66 -11.78 -2.03
CA GLU A 139 6.26 -12.58 -0.87
C GLU A 139 4.81 -13.07 -1.01
N LEU A 140 3.90 -12.19 -1.40
CA LEU A 140 2.50 -12.55 -1.61
C LEU A 140 2.32 -13.56 -2.74
N GLN A 141 3.09 -13.46 -3.82
CA GLN A 141 3.11 -14.44 -4.90
C GLN A 141 3.58 -15.81 -4.40
N THR A 142 4.67 -15.84 -3.62
CA THR A 142 5.16 -17.08 -3.00
C THR A 142 4.08 -17.73 -2.13
N ARG A 143 3.42 -16.93 -1.29
CA ARG A 143 2.35 -17.41 -0.42
C ARG A 143 1.12 -17.90 -1.19
N ARG A 144 0.77 -17.23 -2.29
CA ARG A 144 -0.30 -17.69 -3.20
C ARG A 144 0.05 -19.07 -3.78
N ASP A 145 1.29 -19.26 -4.21
CA ASP A 145 1.75 -20.51 -4.82
C ASP A 145 1.80 -21.64 -3.79
N GLU A 146 2.22 -21.35 -2.55
CA GLU A 146 2.14 -22.29 -1.42
C GLU A 146 0.68 -22.72 -1.15
N LEU A 147 -0.26 -21.76 -1.08
CA LEU A 147 -1.67 -22.08 -0.89
C LEU A 147 -2.23 -22.91 -2.04
N ALA A 148 -1.90 -22.58 -3.29
CA ALA A 148 -2.30 -23.36 -4.45
C ALA A 148 -1.79 -24.81 -4.35
N GLN A 149 -0.55 -25.01 -3.90
CA GLN A 149 -0.01 -26.35 -3.65
C GLN A 149 -0.78 -27.08 -2.55
N THR A 150 -1.10 -26.43 -1.43
CA THR A 150 -1.89 -27.05 -0.36
C THR A 150 -3.28 -27.46 -0.82
N ILE A 151 -3.92 -26.68 -1.69
CA ILE A 151 -5.21 -27.01 -2.28
C ILE A 151 -5.07 -28.27 -3.14
N ALA A 152 -4.08 -28.33 -4.02
CA ALA A 152 -3.81 -29.51 -4.85
C ALA A 152 -3.55 -30.78 -4.02
N ASP A 153 -2.80 -30.66 -2.92
CA ASP A 153 -2.54 -31.79 -2.00
C ASP A 153 -3.82 -32.25 -1.29
N LEU A 154 -4.68 -31.32 -0.85
CA LEU A 154 -5.98 -31.64 -0.26
C LEU A 154 -6.91 -32.32 -1.27
N GLU A 155 -6.96 -31.83 -2.50
CA GLU A 155 -7.74 -32.43 -3.59
C GLU A 155 -7.28 -33.86 -3.87
N LEU A 156 -5.97 -34.11 -3.89
CA LEU A 156 -5.42 -35.45 -4.06
C LEU A 156 -5.83 -36.37 -2.90
N MET A 157 -5.70 -35.93 -1.65
CA MET A 157 -6.14 -36.70 -0.48
C MET A 157 -7.64 -37.01 -0.50
N LEU A 158 -8.47 -36.05 -0.92
CA LEU A 158 -9.91 -36.25 -1.06
C LEU A 158 -10.24 -37.23 -2.18
N ALA A 159 -9.55 -37.17 -3.32
CA ALA A 159 -9.72 -38.11 -4.42
C ALA A 159 -9.36 -39.54 -4.00
N ASP A 160 -8.25 -39.73 -3.29
CA ASP A 160 -7.85 -41.03 -2.76
C ASP A 160 -8.85 -41.54 -1.71
N ARG A 161 -9.35 -40.66 -0.83
CA ARG A 161 -10.39 -41.04 0.15
C ARG A 161 -11.68 -41.46 -0.54
N ARG A 162 -12.11 -40.73 -1.58
CA ARG A 162 -13.29 -41.07 -2.39
C ARG A 162 -13.10 -42.44 -3.06
N ARG A 163 -11.93 -42.70 -3.66
CA ARG A 163 -11.62 -44.01 -4.27
C ARG A 163 -11.71 -45.15 -3.25
N GLY A 164 -11.15 -44.97 -2.06
CA GLY A 164 -11.22 -45.98 -1.00
C GLY A 164 -12.64 -46.24 -0.49
N LEU A 165 -13.51 -45.22 -0.45
CA LEU A 165 -14.91 -45.41 -0.11
C LEU A 165 -15.67 -46.18 -1.21
N VAL A 166 -15.42 -45.86 -2.49
CA VAL A 166 -16.01 -46.58 -3.62
C VAL A 166 -15.60 -48.05 -3.63
N GLU A 167 -14.33 -48.34 -3.38
CA GLU A 167 -13.82 -49.71 -3.28
C GLU A 167 -14.45 -50.47 -2.09
N ALA A 168 -14.56 -49.82 -0.92
CA ALA A 168 -15.21 -50.42 0.24
C ALA A 168 -16.69 -50.73 -0.01
N LEU A 169 -17.42 -49.85 -0.69
CA LEU A 169 -18.82 -50.09 -1.09
C LEU A 169 -18.92 -51.27 -2.07
N ALA A 170 -18.05 -51.33 -3.07
CA ALA A 170 -18.02 -52.45 -4.03
C ALA A 170 -17.76 -53.80 -3.33
N LEU A 171 -16.93 -53.82 -2.27
CA LEU A 171 -16.72 -55.02 -1.46
C LEU A 171 -17.96 -55.44 -0.67
N ILE A 172 -18.76 -54.48 -0.18
CA ILE A 172 -20.04 -54.76 0.51
C ILE A 172 -21.05 -55.35 -0.47
N ASP A 173 -21.18 -54.76 -1.66
CA ASP A 173 -22.10 -55.23 -2.69
C ASP A 173 -21.71 -56.64 -3.18
N ALA A 174 -20.41 -56.91 -3.35
CA ALA A 174 -19.91 -58.23 -3.71
C ALA A 174 -20.11 -59.28 -2.60
N ALA A 175 -20.04 -58.87 -1.32
CA ALA A 175 -20.34 -59.75 -0.20
C ALA A 175 -21.85 -59.98 -0.01
N GLY A 176 -22.68 -59.07 -0.52
CA GLY A 176 -24.14 -59.15 -0.53
C GLY A 176 -24.71 -60.07 -1.62
N GLU A 177 -24.05 -61.20 -1.90
CA GLU A 177 -24.56 -62.18 -2.87
C GLU A 177 -26.03 -62.55 -2.60
N PRO A 178 -26.81 -62.74 -3.67
CA PRO A 178 -28.25 -62.85 -3.59
C PRO A 178 -28.59 -64.06 -2.74
N ALA A 179 -29.27 -63.83 -1.62
CA ALA A 179 -30.01 -64.89 -0.95
C ALA A 179 -30.87 -65.55 -2.02
N THR A 180 -30.46 -66.73 -2.46
CA THR A 180 -31.12 -67.46 -3.52
C THR A 180 -32.53 -67.74 -3.06
N ASP A 181 -33.44 -67.08 -3.78
CA ASP A 181 -34.86 -67.37 -3.84
C ASP A 181 -35.06 -68.88 -3.90
N SER A 182 -35.44 -69.44 -2.76
CA SER A 182 -35.94 -70.79 -2.59
C SER A 182 -37.10 -70.67 -1.61
N GLY A 183 -38.14 -69.95 -2.03
CA GLY A 183 -39.28 -69.59 -1.19
C GLY A 183 -40.59 -69.49 -1.97
N ASP A 184 -40.91 -70.56 -2.68
CA ASP A 184 -42.25 -70.89 -3.16
C ASP A 184 -43.32 -70.62 -2.08
N GLY A 185 -44.33 -69.83 -2.42
CA GLY A 185 -45.63 -69.83 -1.73
C GLY A 185 -45.88 -68.76 -0.66
N ALA A 186 -46.60 -67.71 -1.05
CA ALA A 186 -47.92 -67.34 -0.53
C ALA A 186 -48.08 -65.82 -0.36
N ALA A 187 -49.00 -65.28 -1.16
CA ALA A 187 -49.57 -63.94 -1.04
C ALA A 187 -49.97 -63.60 0.42
N PRO A 188 -49.93 -62.31 0.75
CA PRO A 188 -51.22 -61.64 0.85
C PRO A 188 -51.26 -60.34 0.05
N GLU A 189 -52.30 -60.28 -0.75
CA GLU A 189 -52.86 -59.11 -1.39
C GLU A 189 -53.50 -58.28 -0.28
N ASP A 190 -52.92 -57.13 0.08
CA ASP A 190 -53.68 -55.93 0.48
C ASP A 190 -52.78 -54.77 0.91
N ALA A 191 -53.07 -53.61 0.30
CA ALA A 191 -52.86 -52.24 0.78
C ALA A 191 -51.42 -51.78 1.11
N ALA A 192 -50.90 -50.66 0.62
CA ALA A 192 -51.56 -49.45 0.15
C ALA A 192 -50.62 -48.72 -0.81
N LEU A 193 -51.21 -48.20 -1.88
CA LEU A 193 -50.67 -47.14 -2.72
C LEU A 193 -50.27 -45.95 -1.83
N VAL A 194 -48.97 -45.77 -1.61
CA VAL A 194 -48.39 -44.45 -1.33
C VAL A 194 -47.52 -44.16 -2.53
N GLU A 195 -48.16 -43.62 -3.57
CA GLU A 195 -47.48 -42.87 -4.61
C GLU A 195 -47.00 -41.57 -3.94
N GLY A 196 -45.79 -41.65 -3.39
CA GLY A 196 -44.98 -40.48 -3.15
C GLY A 196 -44.21 -40.21 -4.43
N ASP A 197 -44.86 -39.51 -5.36
CA ASP A 197 -44.19 -38.75 -6.41
C ASP A 197 -43.28 -37.70 -5.74
N ASP A 198 -42.11 -38.12 -5.28
CA ASP A 198 -40.99 -37.20 -5.09
C ASP A 198 -39.98 -37.55 -6.18
N GLU A 199 -40.33 -37.12 -7.39
CA GLU A 199 -39.37 -36.86 -8.46
C GLU A 199 -38.37 -35.85 -7.90
N THR A 200 -37.28 -36.34 -7.30
CA THR A 200 -36.08 -35.53 -7.16
C THR A 200 -35.44 -35.48 -8.54
N ASP A 201 -36.07 -34.71 -9.42
CA ASP A 201 -35.38 -33.97 -10.46
C ASP A 201 -34.33 -33.11 -9.75
N ALA A 202 -33.16 -33.71 -9.50
CA ALA A 202 -31.93 -32.96 -9.40
C ALA A 202 -31.61 -32.46 -10.82
N GLU A 203 -32.45 -31.55 -11.27
CA GLU A 203 -32.17 -30.63 -12.35
C GLU A 203 -30.79 -30.03 -12.13
N GLY A 204 -30.11 -29.85 -13.26
CA GLY A 204 -28.88 -29.11 -13.46
C GLY A 204 -28.08 -28.78 -12.21
N SER A 205 -26.84 -29.28 -12.16
CA SER A 205 -25.77 -28.36 -11.80
C SER A 205 -26.03 -27.08 -12.60
N ASP A 206 -26.53 -26.07 -11.90
CA ASP A 206 -26.41 -24.69 -12.29
C ASP A 206 -24.91 -24.51 -12.52
N GLU A 207 -24.49 -24.70 -13.77
CA GLU A 207 -23.39 -23.93 -14.31
C GLU A 207 -23.88 -22.51 -14.12
N ALA A 208 -23.54 -21.94 -12.97
CA ALA A 208 -23.46 -20.52 -12.81
C ALA A 208 -22.51 -20.11 -13.93
N GLU A 209 -23.11 -19.78 -15.08
CA GLU A 209 -22.50 -18.90 -16.04
C GLU A 209 -22.03 -17.75 -15.18
N VAL A 210 -20.73 -17.75 -14.94
CA VAL A 210 -20.02 -16.56 -14.54
C VAL A 210 -20.33 -15.64 -15.69
N GLU A 211 -21.38 -14.85 -15.53
CA GLU A 211 -21.52 -13.57 -16.18
C GLU A 211 -20.14 -12.94 -15.95
N GLU A 212 -19.27 -13.06 -16.96
CA GLU A 212 -18.13 -12.20 -17.15
C GLU A 212 -18.78 -10.83 -17.12
N GLY A 213 -18.79 -10.25 -15.92
CA GLY A 213 -19.47 -9.02 -15.66
C GLY A 213 -18.96 -8.08 -16.70
N ASP A 214 -19.88 -7.62 -17.56
CA ASP A 214 -19.66 -6.59 -18.55
C ASP A 214 -18.59 -5.68 -17.98
N ASP A 215 -17.43 -5.71 -18.64
CA ASP A 215 -16.46 -4.65 -18.56
C ASP A 215 -17.29 -3.40 -18.75
N ALA A 216 -17.65 -2.76 -17.64
CA ALA A 216 -18.22 -1.45 -17.64
C ALA A 216 -17.07 -0.62 -18.19
N ASP A 217 -17.07 -0.48 -19.52
CA ASP A 217 -16.46 0.60 -20.26
C ASP A 217 -16.71 1.82 -19.39
N ALA A 218 -15.66 2.21 -18.68
CA ALA A 218 -15.59 3.46 -17.97
C ALA A 218 -15.51 4.55 -19.06
N GLU A 219 -16.63 4.71 -19.76
CA GLU A 219 -16.97 5.85 -20.58
C GLU A 219 -16.82 7.10 -19.70
N GLY A 220 -15.89 7.95 -20.11
CA GLY A 220 -15.95 9.38 -19.82
C GLY A 220 -15.64 9.77 -18.38
N GLY A 221 -14.44 9.45 -17.92
CA GLY A 221 -13.76 10.42 -17.05
C GLY A 221 -13.39 11.62 -17.92
N ASP A 222 -14.20 12.67 -17.87
CA ASP A 222 -13.96 13.95 -18.55
C ASP A 222 -12.48 14.32 -18.45
N GLU A 223 -11.77 14.23 -19.58
CA GLU A 223 -10.49 14.87 -19.74
C GLU A 223 -10.77 16.37 -19.64
N ALA A 224 -10.59 16.91 -18.43
CA ALA A 224 -10.42 18.33 -18.25
C ALA A 224 -9.24 18.70 -19.14
N GLU A 225 -9.55 19.28 -20.30
CA GLU A 225 -8.58 19.92 -21.16
C GLU A 225 -7.86 20.97 -20.32
N VAL A 226 -6.72 20.55 -19.76
CA VAL A 226 -5.71 21.45 -19.25
C VAL A 226 -5.15 22.08 -20.51
N GLU A 227 -5.66 23.26 -20.86
CA GLU A 227 -4.96 24.18 -21.74
C GLU A 227 -3.64 24.55 -21.06
N GLY A 228 -2.66 23.66 -21.25
CA GLY A 228 -1.26 23.86 -20.95
C GLY A 228 -0.76 24.95 -21.87
N SER A 229 -0.63 26.13 -21.28
CA SER A 229 0.10 27.28 -21.77
C SER A 229 1.36 26.88 -22.53
N ASP A 230 1.43 27.37 -23.77
CA ASP A 230 2.63 27.82 -24.48
C ASP A 230 3.93 27.12 -24.08
N GLU A 231 4.28 26.10 -24.86
CA GLU A 231 5.62 25.54 -24.88
C GLU A 231 6.62 26.63 -25.26
N ALA A 232 7.41 27.06 -24.28
CA ALA A 232 8.68 27.69 -24.57
C ALA A 232 9.55 26.65 -25.25
N GLU A 233 9.81 26.85 -26.55
CA GLU A 233 10.79 26.09 -27.31
C GLU A 233 12.15 26.18 -26.61
N VAL A 234 12.48 25.16 -25.83
CA VAL A 234 13.85 24.92 -25.36
C VAL A 234 14.56 24.28 -26.54
N GLU A 235 15.33 25.10 -27.27
CA GLU A 235 16.28 24.60 -28.26
C GLU A 235 17.19 23.57 -27.60
N GLY A 236 17.00 22.31 -28.01
CA GLY A 236 17.88 21.21 -27.68
C GLY A 236 19.29 21.55 -28.16
N SER A 237 20.19 21.74 -27.20
CA SER A 237 21.61 21.73 -27.47
C SER A 237 22.00 20.30 -27.89
N ASP A 238 22.71 20.21 -29.01
CA ASP A 238 23.28 18.98 -29.56
C ASP A 238 24.07 18.20 -28.49
N GLU A 239 23.47 17.14 -27.96
CA GLU A 239 24.17 16.13 -27.17
C GLU A 239 24.96 15.26 -28.14
N THR A 240 26.28 15.49 -28.20
CA THR A 240 27.22 14.64 -28.92
C THR A 240 27.17 13.22 -28.35
N ASP A 241 26.94 12.23 -29.22
CA ASP A 241 27.15 10.81 -28.94
C ASP A 241 28.60 10.56 -28.49
N ALA A 242 28.82 10.53 -27.18
CA ALA A 242 30.07 10.09 -26.58
C ALA A 242 30.00 8.57 -26.39
N ASP A 243 30.57 7.86 -27.36
CA ASP A 243 30.92 6.45 -27.30
C ASP A 243 31.73 6.19 -26.02
N GLY A 244 31.08 5.58 -25.02
CA GLY A 244 31.64 5.19 -23.74
C GLY A 244 31.74 3.67 -23.63
N SER A 245 32.36 3.02 -24.61
CA SER A 245 33.07 1.76 -24.35
C SER A 245 34.14 2.04 -23.30
N ASP A 246 34.14 1.34 -22.14
CA ASP A 246 35.32 0.94 -21.32
C ASP A 246 35.11 0.80 -19.78
N GLU A 247 33.89 0.84 -19.22
CA GLU A 247 33.71 0.71 -17.76
C GLU A 247 33.68 -0.73 -17.20
N ALA A 248 33.80 -1.77 -18.05
CA ALA A 248 33.85 -3.16 -17.57
C ALA A 248 35.26 -3.69 -17.25
N ALA A 249 36.34 -2.94 -17.56
CA ALA A 249 37.72 -3.41 -17.38
C ALA A 249 38.40 -2.88 -16.09
N VAL A 250 37.83 -1.87 -15.43
CA VAL A 250 38.47 -1.21 -14.27
C VAL A 250 38.28 -2.02 -12.99
N THR A 251 37.15 -2.73 -12.83
CA THR A 251 36.87 -3.53 -11.63
C THR A 251 37.74 -4.80 -11.57
N ASP A 252 38.02 -5.42 -12.70
CA ASP A 252 38.85 -6.64 -12.76
C ASP A 252 40.34 -6.35 -12.49
N SER A 253 40.84 -5.18 -12.88
CA SER A 253 42.21 -4.76 -12.57
C SER A 253 42.42 -4.54 -11.07
N PHE A 254 41.41 -4.01 -10.39
CA PHE A 254 41.48 -3.74 -8.95
C PHE A 254 41.46 -5.03 -8.12
N LEU A 255 40.58 -5.98 -8.45
CA LEU A 255 40.53 -7.29 -7.78
C LEU A 255 41.82 -8.09 -8.01
N ALA A 256 42.37 -8.09 -9.23
CA ALA A 256 43.63 -8.78 -9.52
C ALA A 256 44.84 -8.20 -8.75
N ARG A 257 44.83 -6.89 -8.45
CA ARG A 257 45.90 -6.25 -7.68
C ARG A 257 45.83 -6.59 -6.19
N LEU A 258 44.62 -6.78 -5.67
CA LEU A 258 44.37 -7.17 -4.28
C LEU A 258 44.78 -8.63 -4.01
N GLU A 259 44.48 -9.55 -4.94
CA GLU A 259 44.95 -10.95 -4.84
C GLU A 259 46.48 -11.07 -4.91
N ARG A 260 47.14 -10.30 -5.79
CA ARG A 260 48.62 -10.31 -5.88
C ARG A 260 49.27 -9.78 -4.59
N ALA A 261 48.71 -8.73 -3.97
CA ALA A 261 49.23 -8.20 -2.71
C ALA A 261 49.05 -9.19 -1.54
N ALA A 262 47.94 -9.94 -1.51
CA ALA A 262 47.73 -10.98 -0.51
C ALA A 262 48.76 -12.12 -0.65
N ALA A 263 49.05 -12.56 -1.88
CA ALA A 263 50.04 -13.60 -2.14
C ALA A 263 51.49 -13.18 -1.77
N GLU A 264 51.86 -11.91 -1.99
CA GLU A 264 53.20 -11.42 -1.66
C GLU A 264 53.41 -11.19 -0.15
N SER A 265 52.34 -10.88 0.60
CA SER A 265 52.43 -10.66 2.05
C SER A 265 52.56 -11.94 2.88
N GLY A 266 52.21 -13.11 2.32
CA GLY A 266 52.27 -14.40 3.02
C GLY A 266 53.60 -15.14 2.95
N GLY A 267 54.60 -14.63 2.21
CA GLY A 267 55.82 -15.37 1.87
C GLY A 267 57.06 -15.09 2.73
N SER A 268 57.02 -14.16 3.68
CA SER A 268 58.21 -13.80 4.48
C SER A 268 58.10 -14.26 5.92
N SER A 269 58.16 -15.58 6.12
CA SER A 269 58.39 -16.20 7.42
C SER A 269 58.97 -17.61 7.19
N GLY A 270 60.29 -17.65 6.99
CA GLY A 270 61.07 -18.88 6.81
C GLY A 270 62.56 -18.55 6.70
#